data_AF-A0A653TP85-F1
#
_entry.id   AF-A0A653TP85-F1
#
_cell.length_a   1.000
_cell.length_b   1.000
_cell.length_c   1.000
_cell.angle_alpha   90.00
_cell.angle_beta   90.00
_cell.angle_gamma   90.00
#
_symmetry.space_group_name_H-M   'P 1'
#
loop_
_entity.id
_entity.type
_entity.pdbx_description
1 polymer ?
#
loop_
_entity_poly.entity_id
_entity_poly.type
_entity_poly.pdbx_seq_one_letter_code
_entity_poly.pdbx_strand_id
1 'polypeptide(L)'
;MSQVKMESIWQHELVLPYILNELRRKIEDITPVRKIVLYGSRARTPIENWEKLNGKDWDVVIICDFPITNTHIWTRDLNYHIDLLVTTQEKINHFEKRNVPLLELFPTNKLEITKIKTYGKHI
;
A
#
# COMPACT_ATOMS: atom_id res chain seq x y z
N MET A 1 25.76 -12.00 2.85
CA MET A 1 24.30 -11.78 2.94
C MET A 1 24.08 -10.54 3.78
N SER A 2 23.51 -9.47 3.24
CA SER A 2 23.30 -8.23 4.02
C SER A 2 22.22 -8.46 5.05
N GLN A 3 22.54 -8.25 6.33
CA GLN A 3 21.54 -8.24 7.40
C GLN A 3 20.53 -7.13 7.11
N VAL A 4 19.27 -7.51 6.91
CA VAL A 4 18.17 -6.56 6.82
C VAL A 4 18.08 -5.84 8.16
N LYS A 5 18.34 -4.53 8.16
CA LYS A 5 18.22 -3.69 9.35
C LYS A 5 16.75 -3.56 9.71
N MET A 6 16.35 -4.20 10.81
CA MET A 6 14.96 -4.20 11.30
C MET A 6 14.41 -2.79 11.49
N GLU A 7 15.25 -1.83 11.88
CA GLU A 7 14.89 -0.42 12.01
C GLU A 7 14.44 0.26 10.70
N SER A 8 14.72 -0.34 9.53
CA SER A 8 14.33 0.23 8.22
C SER A 8 13.01 -0.30 7.68
N ILE A 9 12.39 -1.24 8.40
CA ILE A 9 11.17 -1.91 7.97
C ILE A 9 9.91 -1.22 8.56
N TRP A 10 10.13 -0.32 9.52
CA TRP A 10 9.12 0.55 10.14
C TRP A 10 9.32 2.02 9.73
N GLN A 11 8.81 2.41 8.56
CA GLN A 11 9.05 3.75 7.99
C GLN A 11 7.82 4.30 7.25
N HIS A 12 6.62 4.25 7.81
CA HIS A 12 5.44 4.81 7.10
C HIS A 12 5.61 6.30 6.77
N GLU A 13 6.35 7.05 7.60
CA GLU A 13 6.72 8.45 7.36
C GLU A 13 7.63 8.66 6.14
N LEU A 14 8.35 7.62 5.68
CA LEU A 14 9.20 7.68 4.49
C LEU A 14 8.52 7.00 3.29
N VAL A 15 7.88 5.86 3.54
CA VAL A 15 7.27 5.01 2.50
C VAL A 15 5.99 5.63 1.94
N LEU A 16 5.11 6.19 2.78
CA LEU A 16 3.87 6.82 2.27
C LEU A 16 4.17 8.02 1.36
N PRO A 17 5.05 8.97 1.74
CA PRO A 17 5.44 10.05 0.84
C PRO A 17 6.09 9.57 -0.45
N TYR A 18 6.93 8.52 -0.39
CA TYR A 18 7.50 7.94 -1.60
C TYR A 18 6.43 7.35 -2.52
N ILE A 19 5.51 6.52 -2.00
CA ILE A 19 4.44 5.90 -2.78
C ILE A 19 3.54 6.98 -3.40
N LEU A 20 3.10 7.96 -2.60
CA LEU A 20 2.12 8.96 -3.02
C LEU A 20 2.70 10.06 -3.90
N ASN A 21 4.01 10.31 -3.84
CA ASN A 21 4.67 11.34 -4.63
C ASN A 21 5.61 10.76 -5.69
N GLU A 22 6.79 10.29 -5.29
CA GLU A 22 7.85 9.94 -6.23
C GLU A 22 7.47 8.77 -7.14
N LEU A 23 7.00 7.67 -6.53
CA LEU A 23 6.59 6.48 -7.26
C LEU A 23 5.37 6.78 -8.14
N ARG A 24 4.37 7.50 -7.60
CA ARG A 24 3.20 7.91 -8.37
C ARG A 24 3.59 8.73 -9.59
N ARG A 25 4.42 9.78 -9.42
CA ARG A 25 4.86 10.65 -10.51
C ARG A 25 5.61 9.88 -11.60
N LYS A 26 6.53 8.98 -11.21
CA LYS A 26 7.25 8.12 -12.16
C LYS A 26 6.32 7.24 -12.99
N ILE A 27 5.20 6.78 -12.42
CA ILE A 27 4.19 6.02 -13.14
C ILE A 27 3.32 6.94 -13.99
N GLU A 28 2.94 8.11 -13.47
CA GLU A 28 2.17 9.15 -14.18
C GLU A 28 2.89 9.66 -15.45
N ASP A 29 4.23 9.63 -15.48
CA ASP A 29 5.02 9.93 -16.68
C ASP A 29 4.78 8.92 -17.83
N ILE A 30 4.27 7.72 -17.51
CA ILE A 30 4.01 6.65 -18.47
C ILE A 30 2.50 6.47 -18.70
N THR A 31 1.70 6.49 -17.63
CA THR A 31 0.26 6.22 -17.66
C THR A 31 -0.46 6.91 -16.50
N PRO A 32 -1.67 7.49 -16.71
CA PRO A 32 -2.41 8.13 -15.63
C PRO A 32 -2.68 7.17 -14.46
N VAL A 33 -2.26 7.56 -13.25
CA VAL A 33 -2.60 6.84 -12.03
C VAL A 33 -4.01 7.22 -11.58
N ARG A 34 -4.90 6.23 -11.52
CA ARG A 34 -6.30 6.40 -11.12
C ARG A 34 -6.51 6.18 -9.64
N LYS A 35 -5.83 5.21 -9.05
CA LYS A 35 -6.04 4.80 -7.66
C LYS A 35 -4.77 4.14 -7.10
N ILE A 36 -4.49 4.36 -5.83
CA ILE A 36 -3.44 3.66 -5.09
C ILE A 36 -4.10 3.01 -3.89
N VAL A 37 -3.88 1.71 -3.72
CA VAL A 37 -4.41 0.95 -2.58
C VAL A 37 -3.28 0.14 -1.94
N LEU A 38 -3.31 0.07 -0.61
CA LEU A 38 -2.60 -0.97 0.12
C LEU A 38 -3.48 -2.21 0.18
N TYR A 39 -2.86 -3.37 0.14
CA TYR A 39 -3.50 -4.64 0.46
C TYR A 39 -2.72 -5.34 1.58
N GLY A 40 -3.05 -6.60 1.85
CA GLY A 40 -2.25 -7.41 2.77
C GLY A 40 -2.33 -6.94 4.22
N SER A 41 -1.18 -6.94 4.90
CA SER A 41 -1.12 -6.72 6.35
C SER A 41 -1.56 -5.31 6.76
N ARG A 42 -1.06 -4.28 6.07
CA ARG A 42 -1.36 -2.86 6.35
C ARG A 42 -2.80 -2.46 6.03
N ALA A 43 -3.45 -3.16 5.09
CA ALA A 43 -4.88 -2.96 4.83
C ALA A 43 -5.80 -3.58 5.89
N ARG A 44 -5.30 -4.52 6.70
CA ARG A 44 -6.07 -5.21 7.76
C ARG A 44 -5.83 -4.63 9.15
N THR A 45 -4.71 -3.97 9.36
CA THR A 45 -4.29 -3.48 10.67
C THR A 45 -4.61 -1.98 10.74
N PRO A 46 -5.25 -1.51 11.82
CA PRO A 46 -5.40 -0.07 12.07
C PRO A 46 -4.06 0.63 12.12
N ILE A 47 -3.99 1.88 11.65
CA ILE A 47 -2.74 2.64 11.54
C ILE A 47 -2.02 2.78 12.88
N GLU A 48 -2.76 2.85 13.98
CA GLU A 48 -2.24 2.95 15.36
C GLU A 48 -1.57 1.66 15.86
N ASN A 49 -1.72 0.57 15.09
CA ASN A 49 -1.13 -0.75 15.37
C ASN A 49 -0.13 -1.17 14.29
N TRP A 50 0.16 -0.30 13.34
CA TRP A 50 1.07 -0.64 12.25
C TRP A 50 2.48 -0.92 12.80
N GLU A 51 2.87 -0.41 13.97
CA GLU A 51 4.17 -0.66 14.60
C GLU A 51 4.43 -2.16 14.83
N LYS A 52 3.35 -2.94 15.00
CA LYS A 52 3.38 -4.41 15.11
C LYS A 52 3.68 -5.10 13.77
N LEU A 53 3.66 -4.36 12.67
CA LEU A 53 4.02 -4.80 11.32
C LEU A 53 5.47 -4.43 10.97
N ASN A 54 6.27 -4.00 11.94
CA ASN A 54 7.71 -3.91 11.76
C ASN A 54 8.27 -5.25 11.26
N GLY A 55 9.17 -5.21 10.29
CA GLY A 55 9.65 -6.42 9.61
C GLY A 55 8.84 -6.83 8.37
N LYS A 56 7.68 -6.22 8.11
CA LYS A 56 6.83 -6.57 6.97
C LYS A 56 6.93 -5.60 5.80
N ASP A 57 6.84 -6.18 4.61
CA ASP A 57 6.72 -5.56 3.30
C ASP A 57 5.44 -4.74 3.10
N TRP A 58 5.54 -3.78 2.18
CA TRP A 58 4.43 -2.95 1.74
C TRP A 58 3.81 -3.53 0.47
N ASP A 59 2.66 -4.14 0.66
CA ASP A 59 1.77 -4.62 -0.40
C ASP A 59 1.01 -3.43 -1.03
N VAL A 60 1.43 -2.98 -2.22
CA VAL A 60 0.87 -1.80 -2.90
C VAL A 60 0.31 -2.19 -4.27
N VAL A 61 -0.94 -1.80 -4.56
CA VAL A 61 -1.48 -1.82 -5.91
C VAL A 61 -1.71 -0.41 -6.42
N ILE A 62 -1.18 -0.11 -7.59
CA ILE A 62 -1.44 1.13 -8.34
C ILE A 62 -2.30 0.78 -9.55
N ILE A 63 -3.46 1.44 -9.63
CA ILE A 63 -4.41 1.27 -10.71
C ILE A 63 -4.20 2.39 -11.71
N CYS A 64 -4.02 2.04 -12.97
CA CYS A 64 -3.78 2.95 -14.09
C CYS A 64 -4.51 2.49 -15.36
N ASP A 65 -4.49 3.31 -16.40
CA ASP A 65 -5.25 3.05 -17.63
C ASP A 65 -4.62 1.92 -18.48
N PHE A 66 -3.30 1.72 -18.37
CA PHE A 66 -2.57 0.66 -19.05
C PHE A 66 -1.68 -0.10 -18.06
N PRO A 67 -1.65 -1.44 -18.09
CA PRO A 67 -0.89 -2.21 -17.12
C PRO A 67 0.61 -2.07 -17.39
N ILE A 68 1.38 -1.84 -16.34
CA ILE A 68 2.85 -1.91 -16.37
C ILE A 68 3.25 -2.99 -15.37
N THR A 69 3.75 -4.13 -15.82
CA THR A 69 4.15 -5.17 -14.86
C THR A 69 5.52 -4.81 -14.28
N ASN A 70 5.56 -4.37 -13.03
CA ASN A 70 6.77 -4.33 -12.24
C ASN A 70 6.64 -5.35 -11.11
N THR A 71 7.64 -6.20 -10.90
CA THR A 71 7.63 -7.26 -9.89
C THR A 71 8.76 -7.00 -8.91
N HIS A 72 8.42 -6.70 -7.66
CA HIS A 72 9.33 -6.63 -6.50
C HIS A 72 10.43 -5.56 -6.61
N ILE A 73 10.10 -4.31 -6.26
CA ILE A 73 11.10 -3.25 -6.18
C ILE A 73 11.82 -3.36 -4.82
N TRP A 74 13.06 -3.84 -4.86
CA TRP A 74 14.01 -3.61 -3.77
C TRP A 74 14.69 -2.26 -3.99
N THR A 75 14.24 -1.21 -3.27
CA THR A 75 14.91 0.09 -3.34
C THR A 75 16.19 0.02 -2.50
N ARG A 76 17.35 -0.18 -3.14
CA ARG A 76 18.65 -0.19 -2.46
C ARG A 76 18.96 1.12 -1.74
N ASP A 77 18.35 2.21 -2.17
CA ASP A 77 18.61 3.56 -1.67
C ASP A 77 17.77 3.94 -0.44
N LEU A 78 16.61 3.29 -0.23
CA LEU A 78 15.61 3.75 0.73
C LEU A 78 15.29 2.71 1.82
N ASN A 79 15.86 1.50 1.71
CA ASN A 79 15.89 0.45 2.74
C ASN A 79 14.52 -0.07 3.22
N TYR A 80 13.48 0.04 2.40
CA TYR A 80 12.17 -0.60 2.60
C TYR A 80 11.80 -1.56 1.46
N HIS A 81 10.97 -2.57 1.78
CA HIS A 81 10.47 -3.58 0.83
C HIS A 81 9.06 -3.21 0.36
N ILE A 82 8.89 -2.95 -0.95
CA ILE A 82 7.58 -2.71 -1.57
C ILE A 82 7.30 -3.80 -2.60
N ASP A 83 6.26 -4.57 -2.34
CA ASP A 83 5.65 -5.45 -3.32
C ASP A 83 4.61 -4.64 -4.10
N LEU A 84 5.07 -4.15 -5.26
CA LEU A 84 4.29 -3.30 -6.13
C LEU A 84 3.59 -4.12 -7.22
N LEU A 85 2.29 -3.93 -7.37
CA LEU A 85 1.51 -4.35 -8.53
C LEU A 85 0.95 -3.12 -9.23
N VAL A 86 1.29 -2.89 -10.50
CA VAL A 86 0.69 -1.82 -11.32
C VAL A 86 -0.22 -2.45 -12.37
N THR A 87 -1.50 -2.08 -12.39
CA THR A 87 -2.54 -2.83 -13.12
C THR A 87 -3.72 -1.96 -13.56
N THR A 88 -4.61 -2.50 -14.40
CA THR A 88 -5.89 -1.87 -14.76
C THR A 88 -6.99 -2.15 -13.73
N GLN A 89 -8.04 -1.32 -13.76
CA GLN A 89 -9.21 -1.45 -12.88
C GLN A 89 -9.89 -2.82 -13.00
N GLU A 90 -9.91 -3.41 -14.20
CA GLU A 90 -10.57 -4.69 -14.47
C GLU A 90 -9.99 -5.84 -13.64
N LYS A 91 -8.66 -5.87 -13.48
CA LYS A 91 -7.99 -6.88 -12.64
C LYS A 91 -8.27 -6.67 -11.15
N ILE A 92 -8.46 -5.43 -10.69
CA ILE A 92 -8.77 -5.14 -9.29
C ILE A 92 -10.19 -5.52 -8.92
N ASN A 93 -11.14 -5.45 -9.86
CA ASN A 93 -12.50 -5.92 -9.63
C ASN A 93 -12.53 -7.42 -9.21
N HIS A 94 -11.52 -8.23 -9.60
CA HIS A 94 -11.39 -9.60 -9.11
C HIS A 94 -10.90 -9.70 -7.65
N PHE A 95 -10.06 -8.77 -7.18
CA PHE A 95 -9.64 -8.70 -5.78
C PHE A 95 -10.79 -8.25 -4.88
N GLU A 96 -11.55 -7.24 -5.32
CA GLU A 96 -12.74 -6.75 -4.60
C GLU A 96 -13.79 -7.85 -4.47
N LYS A 97 -14.05 -8.62 -5.54
CA LYS A 97 -14.96 -9.78 -5.51
C LYS A 97 -14.54 -10.88 -4.52
N ARG A 98 -13.27 -10.94 -4.14
CA ARG A 98 -12.73 -11.93 -3.19
C ARG A 98 -12.73 -11.43 -1.74
N ASN A 99 -13.36 -10.27 -1.46
CA ASN A 99 -13.34 -9.63 -0.13
C ASN A 99 -11.92 -9.45 0.43
N VAL A 100 -10.94 -9.22 -0.46
CA VAL A 100 -9.59 -8.89 -0.01
C VAL A 100 -9.63 -7.50 0.62
N PRO A 101 -9.13 -7.30 1.84
CA PRO A 101 -9.09 -6.00 2.48
C PRO A 101 -8.17 -5.06 1.68
N LEU A 102 -8.73 -3.94 1.24
CA LEU A 102 -8.04 -2.89 0.49
C LEU A 102 -8.17 -1.56 1.25
N LEU A 103 -7.04 -0.90 1.45
CA LEU A 103 -6.98 0.43 2.05
C LEU A 103 -6.57 1.43 0.97
N GLU A 104 -7.49 2.31 0.59
CA GLU A 104 -7.25 3.29 -0.47
C GLU A 104 -6.43 4.47 0.03
N LEU A 105 -5.28 4.73 -0.59
CA LEU A 105 -4.44 5.88 -0.27
C LEU A 105 -4.70 7.07 -1.21
N PHE A 106 -5.11 6.79 -2.44
CA PHE A 106 -5.39 7.80 -3.47
C PHE A 106 -6.56 7.33 -4.34
N PRO A 107 -7.48 8.23 -4.75
CA PRO A 107 -7.50 9.66 -4.46
C PRO A 107 -8.12 10.02 -3.10
N THR A 108 -8.93 9.15 -2.51
CA THR A 108 -9.77 9.50 -1.35
C THR A 108 -9.01 9.53 -0.02
N ASN A 109 -7.84 8.89 0.06
CA ASN A 109 -7.05 8.72 1.28
C ASN A 109 -7.88 8.23 2.50
N LYS A 110 -8.16 6.93 2.53
CA LYS A 110 -8.89 6.26 3.62
C LYS A 110 -8.02 5.89 4.82
N LEU A 111 -6.76 6.35 4.90
CA LEU A 111 -5.90 6.12 6.08
C LEU A 111 -6.54 6.61 7.38
N GLU A 112 -7.40 7.64 7.31
CA GLU A 112 -8.11 8.19 8.47
C GLU A 112 -9.35 7.38 8.89
N ILE A 113 -9.82 6.45 8.04
CA ILE A 113 -11.03 5.67 8.29
C ILE A 113 -10.65 4.28 8.85
N THR A 114 -9.93 4.28 9.98
CA THR A 114 -9.95 3.14 10.91
C THR A 114 -10.54 3.52 12.27
N LYS A 115 -11.44 4.52 12.32
CA LYS A 115 -12.43 4.62 13.39
C LYS A 115 -13.68 3.81 13.05
N ILE A 116 -13.59 2.48 13.00
CA ILE A 116 -14.79 1.64 13.15
C ILE A 116 -14.47 0.41 14.01
N LYS A 117 -14.69 0.57 15.32
CA LYS A 117 -15.68 -0.20 16.12
C LYS A 117 -15.37 0.03 17.61
N THR A 118 -15.95 1.09 18.17
CA THR A 118 -16.33 1.01 19.58
C THR A 118 -17.33 -0.14 19.67
N TYR A 119 -16.94 -1.19 20.39
CA TYR A 119 -17.79 -2.32 20.72
C TYR A 119 -19.05 -1.86 21.44
N GLY A 120 -20.16 -2.57 21.19
CA GLY A 120 -21.21 -2.74 22.21
C GLY A 120 -22.61 -2.28 21.81
N LYS A 121 -23.39 -3.23 21.28
CA LYS A 121 -24.79 -3.36 21.69
C LYS A 121 -24.84 -3.29 23.22
N HIS A 122 -25.64 -2.38 23.78
CA HIS A 122 -26.49 -2.75 24.91
C HIS A 122 -27.87 -2.16 24.66
N ILE A 123 -28.84 -3.04 24.87
CA ILE A 123 -30.27 -2.81 24.91
C ILE A 123 -30.57 -1.89 26.08
#